data_AF-A0A923R7W4-F1
#
_entry.id   AF-A0A923R7W4-F1
#
_cell.length_a   1.000
_cell.length_b   1.000
_cell.length_c   1.000
_cell.angle_alpha   90.00
_cell.angle_beta   90.00
_cell.angle_gamma   90.00
#
_symmetry.space_group_name_H-M   'P 1'
#
loop_
_entity.id
_entity.type
_entity.pdbx_description
1 polymer ?
#
loop_
_entity_poly.entity_id
_entity_poly.type
_entity_poly.pdbx_seq_one_letter_code
_entity_poly.pdbx_strand_id
1 'polypeptide(L)'
;QQKTYLGLTIDLNDSSRFAIVDTTFSISYCVLYMQLVTLKDKHPELNLPDYKTLEENILESLDLSHRDGTLKNEVRKNVKKYIVQDAASVACLEKFKRHGKQLWVITNSDYEYTRLLLDYSINPFLKSHKNWSELFNLVVTFASKPKFFTDNSPLLQIDPHTGLMKNHHGKIEDGIYQGGSARTIQRNSGLSGEQILYLGDHIYGDVLKIKKTCNWRTALVIDELIPEIEAVKKTAPISLAISKLMNLKVKLEHQLDALYDQAIEKGQKPAAKSTDAFLKKIRENDVKLGKLIREHVKPFNSYWGETMRAGQEPSRLAGQIEKYACIYMAKISDFVDYSPRIYFRPKRKGLPHDRVQDADEENATF
;
A
#
# COMPACT_ATOMS: atom_id res chain seq x y z
N GLN A 1 -23.72 13.57 1.82
CA GLN A 1 -22.75 13.10 2.85
C GLN A 1 -23.23 13.39 4.27
N GLN A 2 -23.28 14.63 4.78
CA GLN A 2 -23.66 14.89 6.18
C GLN A 2 -25.06 14.36 6.58
N LYS A 3 -26.05 14.43 5.68
CA LYS A 3 -27.39 13.83 5.91
C LYS A 3 -27.39 12.30 5.96
N THR A 4 -26.46 11.65 5.25
CA THR A 4 -26.38 10.18 5.10
C THR A 4 -25.56 9.53 6.21
N TYR A 5 -24.47 10.19 6.64
CA TYR A 5 -23.55 9.65 7.63
C TYR A 5 -23.74 10.25 9.03
N LEU A 6 -24.61 11.26 9.20
CA LEU A 6 -24.91 11.93 10.47
C LEU A 6 -23.67 12.52 11.19
N GLY A 7 -22.54 12.60 10.48
CA GLY A 7 -21.23 13.04 10.99
C GLY A 7 -20.15 12.95 9.90
N LEU A 8 -18.93 13.34 10.26
CA LEU A 8 -17.73 13.23 9.40
C LEU A 8 -16.97 11.91 9.61
N THR A 9 -17.29 11.18 10.67
CA THR A 9 -16.65 9.91 11.04
C THR A 9 -17.57 8.74 10.75
N ILE A 10 -16.99 7.62 10.32
CA ILE A 10 -17.68 6.35 10.13
C ILE A 10 -17.04 5.28 11.02
N ASP A 11 -17.85 4.34 11.52
CA ASP A 11 -17.35 3.18 12.27
C ASP A 11 -17.11 2.01 11.30
N LEU A 12 -15.85 1.66 11.12
CA LEU A 12 -15.45 0.58 10.23
C LEU A 12 -15.55 -0.81 10.89
N ASN A 13 -15.93 -0.89 12.16
CA ASN A 13 -16.35 -2.16 12.76
C ASN A 13 -17.77 -2.56 12.33
N ASP A 14 -18.56 -1.61 11.79
CA ASP A 14 -19.85 -1.89 11.19
C ASP A 14 -19.68 -2.49 9.79
N SER A 15 -19.27 -3.76 9.76
CA SER A 15 -19.10 -4.53 8.52
C SER A 15 -20.42 -4.82 7.80
N SER A 16 -21.56 -4.48 8.42
CA SER A 16 -22.87 -4.60 7.76
C SER A 16 -23.12 -3.46 6.77
N ARG A 17 -22.43 -2.33 6.97
CA ARG A 17 -22.63 -1.09 6.24
C ARG A 17 -21.40 -0.64 5.44
N PHE A 18 -20.20 -0.99 5.90
CA PHE A 18 -18.94 -0.57 5.28
C PHE A 18 -18.09 -1.77 4.91
N ALA A 19 -17.80 -1.91 3.62
CA ALA A 19 -16.76 -2.77 3.12
C ALA A 19 -15.44 -2.01 3.05
N ILE A 20 -14.37 -2.67 3.49
CA ILE A 20 -13.01 -2.15 3.40
C ILE A 20 -12.37 -2.72 2.15
N VAL A 21 -11.83 -1.83 1.32
CA VAL A 21 -11.26 -2.18 0.03
C VAL A 21 -9.78 -1.83 0.01
N ASP A 22 -8.93 -2.82 0.31
CA ASP A 22 -7.50 -2.62 0.53
C ASP A 22 -6.63 -3.46 -0.43
N THR A 23 -7.19 -3.89 -1.57
CA THR A 23 -6.44 -4.63 -2.61
C THR A 23 -6.49 -3.92 -3.94
N THR A 24 -5.44 -4.07 -4.73
CA THR A 24 -5.30 -3.45 -6.05
C THR A 24 -6.23 -4.09 -7.07
N PHE A 25 -6.46 -5.40 -6.93
CA PHE A 25 -7.55 -6.13 -7.61
C PHE A 25 -8.94 -5.57 -7.29
N SER A 26 -9.10 -4.93 -6.13
CA SER A 26 -10.38 -4.33 -5.80
C SER A 26 -10.66 -3.00 -6.50
N ILE A 27 -9.71 -2.42 -7.23
CA ILE A 27 -9.99 -1.24 -8.06
C ILE A 27 -11.05 -1.58 -9.12
N SER A 28 -10.92 -2.74 -9.79
CA SER A 28 -11.94 -3.19 -10.75
C SER A 28 -13.29 -3.47 -10.08
N TYR A 29 -13.27 -4.03 -8.86
CA TYR A 29 -14.47 -4.20 -8.03
C TYR A 29 -15.16 -2.85 -7.77
N CYS A 30 -14.42 -1.85 -7.28
CA CYS A 30 -14.98 -0.52 -6.98
C CYS A 30 -15.56 0.15 -8.23
N VAL A 31 -14.84 0.11 -9.36
CA VAL A 31 -15.31 0.73 -10.60
C VAL A 31 -16.60 0.06 -11.08
N LEU A 32 -16.64 -1.27 -11.12
CA LEU A 32 -17.83 -2.01 -11.53
C LEU A 32 -19.01 -1.75 -10.59
N TYR A 33 -18.76 -1.76 -9.28
CA TYR A 33 -19.79 -1.47 -8.28
C TYR A 33 -20.39 -0.08 -8.47
N MET A 34 -19.56 0.96 -8.64
CA MET A 34 -20.03 2.33 -8.89
C MET A 34 -20.84 2.46 -10.19
N GLN A 35 -20.45 1.73 -11.24
CA GLN A 35 -21.19 1.70 -12.50
C GLN A 35 -22.54 1.00 -12.34
N LEU A 36 -22.60 -0.12 -11.60
CA LEU A 36 -23.85 -0.84 -11.33
C LEU A 36 -24.80 -0.06 -10.43
N VAL A 37 -24.29 0.66 -9.43
CA VAL A 37 -25.08 1.61 -8.62
C VAL A 37 -25.67 2.68 -9.53
N THR A 38 -24.85 3.27 -10.41
CA THR A 38 -25.33 4.29 -11.37
C THR A 38 -26.39 3.73 -12.32
N LEU A 39 -26.22 2.51 -12.80
CA LEU A 39 -27.17 1.83 -13.68
C LEU A 39 -28.50 1.57 -12.95
N LYS A 40 -28.44 1.04 -11.72
CA LYS A 40 -29.61 0.80 -10.88
C LYS A 40 -30.41 2.08 -10.62
N ASP A 41 -29.73 3.16 -10.27
CA ASP A 41 -30.38 4.42 -9.92
C ASP A 41 -31.03 5.11 -11.14
N LYS A 42 -30.41 4.99 -12.32
CA LYS A 42 -30.91 5.59 -13.56
C LYS A 42 -31.97 4.75 -14.27
N HIS A 43 -31.96 3.44 -14.05
CA HIS A 43 -32.83 2.48 -14.74
C HIS A 43 -33.56 1.56 -13.75
N PRO A 44 -34.52 2.07 -12.96
CA PRO A 44 -35.28 1.26 -12.00
C PRO A 44 -36.02 0.09 -12.65
N GLU A 45 -36.38 0.20 -13.93
CA GLU A 45 -37.06 -0.83 -14.72
C GLU A 45 -36.26 -2.13 -14.87
N LEU A 46 -34.94 -2.07 -14.70
CA LEU A 46 -34.07 -3.26 -14.76
C LEU A 46 -34.21 -4.16 -13.53
N ASN A 47 -34.91 -3.71 -12.48
CA ASN A 47 -35.16 -4.47 -11.25
C ASN A 47 -33.88 -5.08 -10.64
N LEU A 48 -32.77 -4.32 -10.69
CA LEU A 48 -31.49 -4.79 -10.13
C LEU A 48 -31.58 -4.98 -8.61
N PRO A 49 -30.82 -5.93 -8.02
CA PRO A 49 -30.79 -6.16 -6.57
C PRO A 49 -30.45 -4.91 -5.75
N ASP A 50 -30.68 -4.95 -4.44
CA ASP A 50 -30.24 -3.86 -3.55
C ASP A 50 -28.71 -3.71 -3.54
N TYR A 51 -28.22 -2.59 -3.03
CA TYR A 51 -26.79 -2.24 -3.09
C TYR A 51 -25.87 -3.23 -2.39
N LYS A 52 -26.34 -3.90 -1.32
CA LYS A 52 -25.56 -4.87 -0.59
C LYS A 52 -25.51 -6.19 -1.36
N THR A 53 -26.65 -6.66 -1.84
CA THR A 53 -26.72 -7.87 -2.67
C THR A 53 -25.88 -7.70 -3.95
N LEU A 54 -25.90 -6.51 -4.57
CA LEU A 54 -25.02 -6.20 -5.71
C LEU A 54 -23.54 -6.35 -5.37
N GLU A 55 -23.09 -5.80 -4.24
CA GLU A 55 -21.70 -5.96 -3.78
C GLU A 55 -21.36 -7.44 -3.56
N GLU A 56 -22.20 -8.18 -2.84
CA GLU A 56 -21.99 -9.60 -2.55
C GLU A 56 -21.87 -10.43 -3.83
N ASN A 57 -22.70 -10.18 -4.84
CA ASN A 57 -22.66 -10.87 -6.13
C ASN A 57 -21.38 -10.57 -6.92
N ILE A 58 -20.87 -9.33 -6.87
CA ILE A 58 -19.62 -8.97 -7.53
C ILE A 58 -18.44 -9.64 -6.83
N LEU A 59 -18.42 -9.62 -5.49
CA LEU A 59 -17.37 -10.28 -4.71
C LEU A 59 -17.34 -11.78 -4.96
N GLU A 60 -18.51 -12.43 -5.00
CA GLU A 60 -18.62 -13.84 -5.36
C GLU A 60 -18.09 -14.11 -6.77
N SER A 61 -18.46 -13.28 -7.75
CA SER A 61 -17.99 -13.41 -9.12
C SER A 61 -16.46 -13.25 -9.23
N LEU A 62 -15.89 -12.30 -8.48
CA LEU A 62 -14.46 -12.09 -8.40
C LEU A 62 -13.76 -13.32 -7.80
N ASP A 63 -14.24 -13.80 -6.65
CA ASP A 63 -13.71 -14.99 -5.98
C ASP A 63 -13.76 -16.23 -6.89
N LEU A 64 -14.85 -16.44 -7.62
CA LEU A 64 -15.00 -17.53 -8.57
C LEU A 64 -13.97 -17.43 -9.69
N SER A 65 -13.79 -16.25 -10.28
CA SER A 65 -12.84 -16.03 -11.39
C SER A 65 -11.37 -16.33 -11.03
N HIS A 66 -11.02 -16.21 -9.73
CA HIS A 66 -9.70 -16.55 -9.20
C HIS A 66 -9.53 -18.05 -8.93
N ARG A 67 -10.64 -18.78 -8.66
CA ARG A 67 -10.63 -20.20 -8.26
C ARG A 67 -10.87 -21.16 -9.42
N ASP A 68 -11.74 -20.79 -10.36
CA ASP A 68 -12.13 -21.64 -11.50
C ASP A 68 -11.08 -21.65 -12.63
N GLY A 69 -10.06 -20.80 -12.52
CA GLY A 69 -8.99 -20.67 -13.49
C GLY A 69 -9.29 -19.73 -14.64
N THR A 70 -10.47 -19.10 -14.72
CA THR A 70 -10.85 -18.14 -15.77
C THR A 70 -9.79 -17.06 -15.95
N LEU A 71 -9.39 -16.39 -14.86
CA LEU A 71 -8.35 -15.37 -14.89
C LEU A 71 -6.98 -15.96 -15.27
N LYS A 72 -6.57 -17.03 -14.58
CA LYS A 72 -5.26 -17.66 -14.77
C LYS A 72 -5.07 -18.19 -16.18
N ASN A 73 -6.13 -18.74 -16.79
CA ASN A 73 -6.12 -19.26 -18.15
C ASN A 73 -5.97 -18.15 -19.19
N GLU A 74 -6.57 -16.98 -18.96
CA GLU A 74 -6.36 -15.82 -19.84
C GLU A 74 -4.92 -15.30 -19.75
N VAL A 75 -4.35 -15.23 -18.53
CA VAL A 75 -2.94 -14.88 -18.35
C VAL A 75 -2.02 -15.91 -19.03
N ARG A 76 -2.31 -17.21 -18.91
CA ARG A 76 -1.56 -18.30 -19.57
C ARG A 76 -1.49 -18.12 -21.08
N LYS A 77 -2.56 -17.64 -21.73
CA LYS A 77 -2.58 -17.41 -23.18
C LYS A 77 -1.58 -16.33 -23.62
N ASN A 78 -1.30 -15.34 -22.78
CA ASN A 78 -0.38 -14.25 -23.12
C ASN A 78 0.29 -13.64 -21.87
N VAL A 79 1.23 -14.38 -21.28
CA VAL A 79 1.91 -13.95 -20.05
C VAL A 79 2.60 -12.59 -20.22
N LYS A 80 3.22 -12.33 -21.38
CA LYS A 80 3.91 -11.07 -21.69
C LYS A 80 3.01 -9.84 -21.67
N LYS A 81 1.72 -10.00 -21.98
CA LYS A 81 0.74 -8.90 -21.92
C LYS A 81 0.44 -8.48 -20.48
N TYR A 82 0.44 -9.42 -19.55
CA TYR A 82 -0.05 -9.21 -18.18
C TYR A 82 1.06 -9.11 -17.13
N ILE A 83 2.23 -9.69 -17.39
CA ILE A 83 3.33 -9.78 -16.43
C ILE A 83 4.48 -8.93 -16.92
N VAL A 84 4.76 -7.86 -16.18
CA VAL A 84 5.94 -7.01 -16.42
C VAL A 84 7.16 -7.71 -15.83
N GLN A 85 8.18 -7.91 -16.67
CA GLN A 85 9.46 -8.43 -16.23
C GLN A 85 10.33 -7.31 -15.63
N ASP A 86 11.04 -7.62 -14.55
CA ASP A 86 11.97 -6.68 -13.91
C ASP A 86 13.30 -7.38 -13.59
N ALA A 87 14.28 -7.20 -14.48
CA ALA A 87 15.62 -7.75 -14.33
C ALA A 87 16.34 -7.26 -13.06
N ALA A 88 16.03 -6.03 -12.60
CA ALA A 88 16.65 -5.44 -11.41
C ALA A 88 16.16 -6.14 -10.14
N SER A 89 14.88 -6.53 -10.09
CA SER A 89 14.34 -7.36 -9.00
C SER A 89 15.06 -8.71 -8.90
N VAL A 90 15.32 -9.39 -10.04
CA VAL A 90 16.06 -10.67 -10.05
C VAL A 90 17.50 -10.48 -9.57
N ALA A 91 18.18 -9.43 -10.05
CA ALA A 91 19.54 -9.10 -9.59
C ALA A 91 19.59 -8.83 -8.07
N CYS A 92 18.56 -8.20 -7.52
CA CYS A 92 18.45 -7.96 -6.09
C CYS A 92 18.28 -9.26 -5.29
N LEU A 93 17.45 -10.19 -5.77
CA LEU A 93 17.28 -11.50 -5.13
C LEU A 93 18.59 -12.30 -5.16
N GLU A 94 19.30 -12.34 -6.29
CA GLU A 94 20.62 -12.98 -6.35
C GLU A 94 21.64 -12.31 -5.42
N LYS A 95 21.60 -10.97 -5.28
CA LYS A 95 22.41 -10.23 -4.31
C LYS A 95 22.10 -10.68 -2.88
N PHE A 96 20.83 -10.80 -2.49
CA PHE A 96 20.46 -11.29 -1.16
C PHE A 96 20.94 -12.72 -0.92
N LYS A 97 20.74 -13.62 -1.88
CA LYS A 97 21.19 -15.01 -1.78
C LYS A 97 22.71 -15.11 -1.61
N ARG A 98 23.50 -14.38 -2.40
CA ARG A 98 24.97 -14.32 -2.29
C ARG A 98 25.45 -13.80 -0.93
N HIS A 99 24.68 -12.93 -0.29
CA HIS A 99 24.97 -12.42 1.06
C HIS A 99 24.40 -13.32 2.18
N GLY A 100 24.04 -14.57 1.87
CA GLY A 100 23.63 -15.58 2.84
C GLY A 100 22.19 -15.45 3.33
N LYS A 101 21.34 -14.68 2.64
CA LYS A 101 19.90 -14.63 2.96
C LYS A 101 19.19 -15.86 2.39
N GLN A 102 18.29 -16.44 3.18
CA GLN A 102 17.35 -17.44 2.68
C GLN A 102 16.15 -16.74 2.03
N LEU A 103 15.74 -17.23 0.87
CA LEU A 103 14.65 -16.65 0.09
C LEU A 103 13.50 -17.64 -0.04
N TRP A 104 12.29 -17.20 0.29
CA TRP A 104 11.09 -18.03 0.23
C TRP A 104 10.02 -17.37 -0.64
N VAL A 105 9.25 -18.18 -1.37
CA VAL A 105 8.02 -17.76 -2.05
C VAL A 105 6.84 -18.40 -1.32
N ILE A 106 5.83 -17.61 -0.95
CA ILE A 106 4.61 -18.07 -0.29
C ILE A 106 3.41 -17.49 -1.03
N THR A 107 2.71 -18.32 -1.79
CA THR A 107 1.66 -17.88 -2.72
C THR A 107 0.37 -18.67 -2.56
N ASN A 108 -0.76 -18.01 -2.82
CA ASN A 108 -2.07 -18.67 -2.88
C ASN A 108 -2.32 -19.37 -4.24
N SER A 109 -1.43 -19.17 -5.21
CA SER A 109 -1.48 -19.85 -6.51
C SER A 109 -1.07 -21.32 -6.41
N ASP A 110 -1.57 -22.13 -7.34
CA ASP A 110 -1.15 -23.51 -7.55
C ASP A 110 0.30 -23.57 -8.09
N TYR A 111 0.88 -24.77 -8.05
CA TYR A 111 2.24 -25.02 -8.51
C TYR A 111 2.45 -24.72 -9.99
N GLU A 112 1.57 -25.20 -10.87
CA GLU A 112 1.72 -25.02 -12.32
C GLU A 112 1.70 -23.55 -12.72
N TYR A 113 0.77 -22.77 -12.17
CA TYR A 113 0.72 -21.33 -12.39
C TYR A 113 1.95 -20.61 -11.82
N THR A 114 2.39 -20.99 -10.61
CA THR A 114 3.58 -20.42 -9.98
C THR A 114 4.82 -20.68 -10.80
N ARG A 115 5.01 -21.93 -11.26
CA ARG A 115 6.12 -22.33 -12.12
C ARG A 115 6.12 -21.54 -13.41
N LEU A 116 4.99 -21.43 -14.11
CA LEU A 116 4.87 -20.62 -15.33
C LEU A 116 5.33 -19.17 -15.10
N LEU A 117 4.85 -18.54 -14.03
CA LEU A 117 5.19 -17.14 -13.75
C LEU A 117 6.65 -16.97 -13.36
N LEU A 118 7.22 -17.86 -12.54
CA LEU A 118 8.63 -17.77 -12.15
C LEU A 118 9.57 -18.13 -13.32
N ASP A 119 9.19 -19.10 -14.16
CA ASP A 119 9.92 -19.43 -15.39
C ASP A 119 9.96 -18.23 -16.34
N TYR A 120 8.86 -17.47 -16.44
CA TYR A 120 8.81 -16.27 -17.27
C TYR A 120 9.53 -15.07 -16.64
N SER A 121 9.33 -14.79 -15.36
CA SER A 121 9.77 -13.53 -14.73
C SER A 121 11.16 -13.59 -14.10
N ILE A 122 11.65 -14.77 -13.72
CA ILE A 122 12.92 -14.95 -13.01
C ILE A 122 13.99 -15.55 -13.92
N ASN A 123 13.75 -16.73 -14.50
CA ASN A 123 14.78 -17.49 -15.23
C ASN A 123 15.52 -16.68 -16.30
N PRO A 124 14.88 -15.82 -17.13
CA PRO A 124 15.57 -15.08 -18.19
C PRO A 124 16.64 -14.11 -17.69
N PHE A 125 16.62 -13.76 -16.40
CA PHE A 125 17.51 -12.75 -15.82
C PHE A 125 18.47 -13.32 -14.76
N LEU A 126 18.42 -14.64 -14.50
CA LEU A 126 19.37 -15.30 -13.60
C LEU A 126 20.77 -15.29 -14.22
N LYS A 127 21.78 -15.00 -13.39
CA LYS A 127 23.20 -15.04 -13.81
C LYS A 127 23.99 -16.10 -13.07
N SER A 128 23.59 -16.43 -11.85
CA SER A 128 24.33 -17.32 -10.94
C SER A 128 23.63 -18.66 -10.70
N HIS A 129 22.40 -18.83 -11.19
CA HIS A 129 21.55 -19.99 -10.97
C HIS A 129 20.93 -20.45 -12.29
N LYS A 130 20.68 -21.76 -12.44
CA LYS A 130 20.12 -22.32 -13.68
C LYS A 130 18.63 -22.07 -13.81
N ASN A 131 17.92 -22.05 -12.68
CA ASN A 131 16.47 -21.88 -12.60
C ASN A 131 16.10 -21.25 -11.24
N TRP A 132 14.88 -20.76 -11.13
CA TRP A 132 14.40 -20.09 -9.93
C TRP A 132 14.37 -21.01 -8.69
N SER A 133 14.25 -22.33 -8.84
CA SER A 133 14.20 -23.23 -7.68
C SER A 133 15.56 -23.40 -6.99
N GLU A 134 16.66 -23.07 -7.66
CA GLU A 134 17.98 -22.93 -7.01
C GLU A 134 18.12 -21.60 -6.23
N LEU A 135 17.42 -20.55 -6.67
CA LEU A 135 17.43 -19.24 -6.02
C LEU A 135 16.63 -19.27 -4.71
N PHE A 136 15.40 -19.79 -4.75
CA PHE A 136 14.49 -19.87 -3.60
C PHE A 136 14.70 -21.16 -2.82
N ASN A 137 15.03 -21.05 -1.53
CA ASN A 137 15.15 -22.22 -0.65
C ASN A 137 13.82 -22.94 -0.48
N LEU A 138 12.72 -22.19 -0.39
CA LEU A 138 11.39 -22.75 -0.13
C LEU A 138 10.35 -22.08 -1.01
N VAL A 139 9.52 -22.87 -1.68
CA VAL A 139 8.35 -22.36 -2.41
C VAL A 139 7.10 -23.06 -1.90
N VAL A 140 6.19 -22.29 -1.31
CA VAL A 140 4.91 -22.76 -0.77
C VAL A 140 3.79 -22.27 -1.65
N THR A 141 3.11 -23.20 -2.31
CA THR A 141 1.96 -22.97 -3.19
C THR A 141 0.67 -23.27 -2.43
N PHE A 142 -0.48 -22.77 -2.90
CA PHE A 142 -1.77 -22.82 -2.22
C PHE A 142 -1.67 -22.59 -0.69
N ALA A 143 -0.88 -21.59 -0.29
CA ALA A 143 -0.63 -21.29 1.12
C ALA A 143 -1.93 -20.98 1.89
N SER A 144 -2.99 -20.55 1.18
CA SER A 144 -4.29 -20.20 1.77
C SER A 144 -4.19 -19.03 2.74
N LYS A 145 -3.35 -18.03 2.45
CA LYS A 145 -3.29 -16.77 3.19
C LYS A 145 -4.68 -16.12 3.23
N PRO A 146 -5.13 -15.58 4.38
CA PRO A 146 -4.38 -15.38 5.63
C PRO A 146 -4.25 -16.61 6.53
N LYS A 147 -4.97 -17.72 6.28
CA LYS A 147 -4.98 -18.91 7.16
C LYS A 147 -3.59 -19.51 7.36
N PHE A 148 -2.72 -19.40 6.36
CA PHE A 148 -1.31 -19.77 6.48
C PHE A 148 -0.61 -19.21 7.75
N PHE A 149 -0.97 -17.98 8.15
CA PHE A 149 -0.37 -17.30 9.29
C PHE A 149 -1.07 -17.59 10.62
N THR A 150 -2.33 -18.07 10.59
CA THR A 150 -3.16 -18.26 11.78
C THR A 150 -3.32 -19.72 12.17
N ASP A 151 -3.39 -20.60 11.18
CA ASP A 151 -3.78 -21.99 11.33
C ASP A 151 -2.54 -22.91 11.33
N ASN A 152 -2.77 -24.21 11.52
CA ASN A 152 -1.72 -25.23 11.49
C ASN A 152 -2.02 -26.33 10.48
N SER A 153 -2.19 -25.93 9.22
CA SER A 153 -2.46 -26.86 8.12
C SER A 153 -1.24 -27.76 7.84
N PRO A 154 -1.46 -29.02 7.41
CA PRO A 154 -0.38 -29.91 7.01
C PRO A 154 0.33 -29.40 5.75
N LEU A 155 1.58 -29.83 5.58
CA LEU A 155 2.41 -29.50 4.43
C LEU A 155 2.49 -30.72 3.50
N LEU A 156 2.31 -30.50 2.20
CA LEU A 156 2.51 -31.52 1.17
C LEU A 156 3.77 -31.19 0.39
N GLN A 157 4.66 -32.17 0.18
CA GLN A 157 5.82 -31.99 -0.69
C GLN A 157 5.39 -32.22 -2.13
N ILE A 158 5.79 -31.30 -3.02
CA ILE A 158 5.55 -31.39 -4.45
C ILE A 158 6.82 -31.92 -5.13
N ASP A 159 6.66 -32.93 -5.98
CA ASP A 159 7.69 -33.33 -6.93
C ASP A 159 7.77 -32.29 -8.07
N PRO A 160 8.92 -31.61 -8.28
CA PRO A 160 9.02 -30.54 -9.26
C PRO A 160 8.81 -30.98 -10.72
N HIS A 161 9.06 -32.26 -11.02
CA HIS A 161 8.99 -32.82 -12.37
C HIS A 161 7.58 -33.28 -12.72
N THR A 162 6.92 -33.95 -11.78
CA THR A 162 5.59 -34.55 -12.01
C THR A 162 4.44 -33.69 -11.51
N GLY A 163 4.70 -32.74 -10.61
CA GLY A 163 3.67 -31.96 -9.91
C GLY A 163 2.88 -32.76 -8.88
N LEU A 164 3.17 -34.05 -8.70
CA LEU A 164 2.48 -34.90 -7.74
C LEU A 164 2.88 -34.55 -6.31
N MET A 165 1.93 -34.75 -5.39
CA MET A 165 2.08 -34.41 -3.99
C MET A 165 2.17 -35.65 -3.12
N LYS A 166 2.98 -35.58 -2.06
CA LYS A 166 2.96 -36.54 -0.96
C LYS A 166 2.92 -35.81 0.38
N ASN A 167 2.36 -36.47 1.40
CA ASN A 167 2.44 -35.96 2.77
C ASN A 167 3.90 -35.74 3.16
N HIS A 168 4.20 -34.58 3.74
CA HIS A 168 5.53 -34.33 4.28
C HIS A 168 5.58 -34.67 5.77
N HIS A 169 6.58 -35.46 6.16
CA HIS A 169 6.86 -35.82 7.54
C HIS A 169 8.30 -35.45 7.89
N GLY A 170 8.51 -34.91 9.08
CA GLY A 170 9.84 -34.58 9.58
C GLY A 170 10.31 -33.16 9.25
N LYS A 171 11.61 -33.04 8.93
CA LYS A 171 12.25 -31.75 8.69
C LYS A 171 11.94 -31.27 7.27
N ILE A 172 11.44 -30.04 7.14
CA ILE A 172 11.30 -29.34 5.86
C ILE A 172 12.72 -29.08 5.31
N GLU A 173 12.93 -29.49 4.07
CA GLU A 173 14.17 -29.28 3.34
C GLU A 173 13.93 -28.24 2.24
N ASP A 174 14.99 -27.83 1.55
CA ASP A 174 14.84 -26.94 0.40
C ASP A 174 13.99 -27.62 -0.68
N GLY A 175 12.99 -26.90 -1.20
CA GLY A 175 12.08 -27.46 -2.19
C GLY A 175 10.72 -26.79 -2.31
N ILE A 176 9.80 -27.51 -2.94
CA ILE A 176 8.48 -27.01 -3.33
C ILE A 176 7.42 -27.77 -2.53
N TYR A 177 6.50 -27.02 -1.93
CA TYR A 177 5.49 -27.53 -1.03
C TYR A 177 4.14 -26.87 -1.28
N GLN A 178 3.09 -27.49 -0.76
CA GLN A 178 1.73 -26.98 -0.80
C GLN A 178 1.14 -26.84 0.61
N GLY A 179 0.41 -25.75 0.86
CA GLY A 179 -0.31 -25.51 2.10
C GLY A 179 0.61 -25.14 3.26
N GLY A 180 0.52 -25.88 4.38
CA GLY A 180 1.35 -25.63 5.56
C GLY A 180 0.95 -24.41 6.40
N SER A 181 1.85 -24.05 7.31
CA SER A 181 1.68 -22.88 8.18
C SER A 181 3.00 -22.15 8.42
N ALA A 182 2.92 -20.83 8.61
CA ALA A 182 4.06 -19.98 8.94
C ALA A 182 4.78 -20.46 10.21
N ARG A 183 4.02 -20.94 11.21
CA ARG A 183 4.56 -21.50 12.46
C ARG A 183 5.42 -22.74 12.22
N THR A 184 4.96 -23.64 11.35
CA THR A 184 5.71 -24.86 11.02
C THR A 184 7.01 -24.53 10.31
N ILE A 185 6.96 -23.61 9.32
CA ILE A 185 8.14 -23.19 8.57
C ILE A 185 9.13 -22.42 9.45
N GLN A 186 8.65 -21.49 10.28
CA GLN A 186 9.50 -20.78 11.23
C GLN A 186 10.19 -21.75 12.19
N ARG A 187 9.44 -22.65 12.84
CA ARG A 187 10.02 -23.65 13.75
C ARG A 187 11.05 -24.52 13.05
N ASN A 188 10.76 -24.95 11.83
CA ASN A 188 11.66 -25.79 11.06
C ASN A 188 12.97 -25.07 10.67
N SER A 189 12.87 -23.80 10.27
CA SER A 189 14.03 -22.97 9.91
C SER A 189 14.96 -22.68 11.08
N GLY A 190 14.49 -22.85 12.33
CA GLY A 190 15.22 -22.48 13.53
C GLY A 190 15.36 -20.95 13.73
N LEU A 191 14.69 -20.16 12.90
CA LEU A 191 14.70 -18.70 12.98
C LEU A 191 13.63 -18.19 13.96
N SER A 192 13.96 -17.13 14.69
CA SER A 192 12.94 -16.34 15.38
C SER A 192 12.12 -15.54 14.36
N GLY A 193 10.88 -15.17 14.71
CA GLY A 193 10.03 -14.39 13.81
C GLY A 193 10.69 -13.08 13.37
N GLU A 194 11.42 -12.41 14.27
CA GLU A 194 12.09 -11.14 13.99
C GLU A 194 13.24 -11.26 12.97
N GLN A 195 13.74 -12.47 12.74
CA GLN A 195 14.76 -12.77 11.72
C GLN A 195 14.13 -13.03 10.34
N ILE A 196 12.81 -13.13 10.24
CA ILE A 196 12.07 -13.37 9.00
C ILE A 196 11.37 -12.07 8.58
N LEU A 197 11.66 -11.62 7.36
CA LEU A 197 11.00 -10.49 6.72
C LEU A 197 10.06 -11.01 5.62
N TYR A 198 8.77 -10.81 5.80
CA TYR A 198 7.76 -11.10 4.78
C TYR A 198 7.48 -9.84 3.95
N LEU A 199 7.59 -9.96 2.63
CA LEU A 199 7.22 -8.93 1.67
C LEU A 199 5.88 -9.32 1.06
N GLY A 200 4.87 -8.47 1.21
CA GLY A 200 3.57 -8.65 0.58
C GLY A 200 3.11 -7.38 -0.12
N ASP A 201 2.09 -7.51 -0.93
CA ASP A 201 1.37 -6.44 -1.61
C ASP A 201 0.04 -6.10 -0.92
N HIS A 202 -0.43 -6.96 -0.01
CA HIS A 202 -1.74 -6.83 0.62
C HIS A 202 -1.67 -6.68 2.15
N ILE A 203 -2.20 -5.57 2.69
CA ILE A 203 -2.15 -5.27 4.13
C ILE A 203 -2.95 -6.28 4.96
N TYR A 204 -4.17 -6.62 4.57
CA TYR A 204 -5.07 -7.46 5.38
C TYR A 204 -4.83 -8.96 5.21
N GLY A 205 -4.62 -9.40 3.96
CA GLY A 205 -4.36 -10.80 3.64
C GLY A 205 -3.04 -11.30 4.21
N ASP A 206 -2.06 -10.40 4.29
CA ASP A 206 -0.71 -10.77 4.70
C ASP A 206 -0.31 -10.14 6.04
N VAL A 207 -0.24 -8.80 6.11
CA VAL A 207 0.53 -8.10 7.14
C VAL A 207 -0.13 -8.06 8.52
N LEU A 208 -1.44 -7.75 8.59
CA LEU A 208 -2.15 -7.57 9.86
C LEU A 208 -2.17 -8.87 10.69
N LYS A 209 -2.31 -10.02 10.04
CA LYS A 209 -2.37 -11.32 10.71
C LYS A 209 -0.99 -11.75 11.17
N ILE A 210 0.05 -11.56 10.34
CA ILE A 210 1.45 -11.86 10.67
C ILE A 210 1.88 -11.26 12.01
N LYS A 211 1.67 -9.94 12.20
CA LYS A 211 2.09 -9.25 13.44
C LYS A 211 1.43 -9.84 14.70
N LYS A 212 0.20 -10.34 14.59
CA LYS A 212 -0.53 -10.90 15.72
C LYS A 212 -0.17 -12.35 16.02
N THR A 213 0.29 -13.13 15.04
CA THR A 213 0.36 -14.60 15.20
C THR A 213 1.74 -15.23 15.10
N CYS A 214 2.69 -14.64 14.35
CA CYS A 214 4.03 -15.22 14.16
C CYS A 214 5.19 -14.26 14.43
N ASN A 215 4.92 -12.98 14.71
CA ASN A 215 5.95 -11.95 14.98
C ASN A 215 6.99 -11.84 13.84
N TRP A 216 6.62 -12.14 12.59
CA TRP A 216 7.50 -11.86 11.46
C TRP A 216 7.58 -10.35 11.22
N ARG A 217 8.75 -9.89 10.77
CA ARG A 217 8.89 -8.54 10.23
C ARG A 217 8.14 -8.49 8.92
N THR A 218 7.58 -7.32 8.61
CA THR A 218 6.73 -7.15 7.44
C THR A 218 7.17 -5.95 6.63
N ALA A 219 7.16 -6.10 5.33
CA ALA A 219 7.38 -5.05 4.35
C ALA A 219 6.25 -5.07 3.32
N LEU A 220 5.90 -3.90 2.78
CA LEU A 220 4.86 -3.78 1.77
C LEU A 220 5.44 -3.31 0.42
N VAL A 221 5.04 -3.96 -0.67
CA VAL A 221 5.33 -3.55 -2.04
C VAL A 221 4.05 -2.93 -2.61
N ILE A 222 4.11 -1.67 -3.04
CA ILE A 222 2.94 -0.86 -3.41
C ILE A 222 3.23 -0.20 -4.76
N ASP A 223 2.92 -0.90 -5.85
CA ASP A 223 3.19 -0.41 -7.21
C ASP A 223 2.38 0.88 -7.53
N GLU A 224 1.19 1.02 -6.92
CA GLU A 224 0.32 2.20 -7.02
C GLU A 224 0.95 3.48 -6.47
N LEU A 225 2.05 3.35 -5.71
CA LEU A 225 2.77 4.50 -5.20
C LEU A 225 3.64 5.16 -6.29
N ILE A 226 3.94 4.48 -7.40
CA ILE A 226 4.83 5.02 -8.46
C ILE A 226 4.26 6.31 -9.06
N PRO A 227 3.00 6.35 -9.55
CA PRO A 227 2.44 7.59 -10.08
C PRO A 227 2.40 8.71 -9.04
N GLU A 228 2.18 8.37 -7.76
CA GLU A 228 2.19 9.33 -6.67
C GLU A 228 3.58 9.89 -6.40
N ILE A 229 4.62 9.05 -6.37
CA ILE A 229 6.03 9.47 -6.21
C ILE A 229 6.42 10.42 -7.35
N GLU A 230 6.08 10.07 -8.59
CA GLU A 230 6.36 10.91 -9.76
C GLU A 230 5.62 12.25 -9.68
N ALA A 231 4.34 12.23 -9.29
CA ALA A 231 3.53 13.43 -9.10
C ALA A 231 4.11 14.33 -8.00
N VAL A 232 4.48 13.77 -6.84
CA VAL A 232 5.11 14.50 -5.72
C VAL A 232 6.44 15.12 -6.15
N LYS A 233 7.30 14.37 -6.87
CA LYS A 233 8.56 14.90 -7.42
C LYS A 233 8.29 16.08 -8.34
N LYS A 234 7.32 15.98 -9.23
CA LYS A 234 6.94 17.03 -10.18
C LYS A 234 6.35 18.28 -9.49
N THR A 235 5.58 18.10 -8.42
CA THR A 235 4.90 19.19 -7.71
C THR A 235 5.71 19.78 -6.55
N ALA A 236 6.90 19.24 -6.24
CA ALA A 236 7.73 19.69 -5.13
C ALA A 236 7.96 21.23 -5.10
N PRO A 237 8.27 21.92 -6.23
CA PRO A 237 8.40 23.37 -6.23
C PRO A 237 7.09 24.11 -5.91
N ILE A 238 5.95 23.56 -6.36
CA ILE A 238 4.60 24.11 -6.09
C ILE A 238 4.26 23.93 -4.61
N SER A 239 4.54 22.73 -4.06
CA SER A 239 4.34 22.43 -2.65
C SER A 239 5.13 23.39 -1.75
N LEU A 240 6.42 23.62 -2.08
CA LEU A 240 7.25 24.61 -1.37
C LEU A 240 6.67 26.04 -1.44
N ALA A 241 6.15 26.45 -2.60
CA ALA A 241 5.50 27.75 -2.74
C ALA A 241 4.21 27.85 -1.91
N ILE A 242 3.41 26.78 -1.85
CA ILE A 242 2.22 26.70 -0.99
C ILE A 242 2.62 26.86 0.48
N SER A 243 3.63 26.11 0.96
CA SER A 243 4.11 26.22 2.35
C SER A 243 4.55 27.64 2.70
N LYS A 244 5.27 28.32 1.80
CA LYS A 244 5.70 29.73 2.00
C LYS A 244 4.50 30.68 2.12
N LEU A 245 3.50 30.54 1.26
CA LEU A 245 2.30 31.39 1.28
C LEU A 245 1.38 31.06 2.47
N MET A 246 1.32 29.81 2.92
CA MET A 246 0.62 29.42 4.15
C MET A 246 1.28 30.03 5.38
N ASN A 247 2.61 29.97 5.49
CA ASN A 247 3.36 30.61 6.57
C ASN A 247 3.17 32.13 6.58
N LEU A 248 3.12 32.76 5.41
CA LEU A 248 2.80 34.19 5.29
C LEU A 248 1.36 34.48 5.75
N LYS A 249 0.39 33.64 5.36
CA LYS A 249 -1.01 33.77 5.78
C LYS A 249 -1.13 33.77 7.31
N VAL A 250 -0.56 32.76 7.96
CA VAL A 250 -0.58 32.63 9.43
C VAL A 250 0.04 33.86 10.10
N LYS A 251 1.16 34.37 9.58
CA LYS A 251 1.78 35.60 10.11
C LYS A 251 0.87 36.83 9.98
N LEU A 252 0.18 36.98 8.83
CA LEU A 252 -0.74 38.09 8.59
C LEU A 252 -1.99 37.98 9.49
N GLU A 253 -2.52 36.77 9.67
CA GLU A 253 -3.66 36.49 10.56
C GLU A 253 -3.30 36.83 12.01
N HIS A 254 -2.15 36.35 12.52
CA HIS A 254 -1.70 36.71 13.87
C HIS A 254 -1.50 38.23 14.07
N GLN A 255 -0.98 38.93 13.05
CA GLN A 255 -0.84 40.39 13.12
C GLN A 255 -2.19 41.10 13.13
N LEU A 256 -3.17 40.57 12.38
CA LEU A 256 -4.53 41.08 12.37
C LEU A 256 -5.19 40.87 13.74
N ASP A 257 -5.11 39.66 14.29
CA ASP A 257 -5.66 39.31 15.60
C ASP A 257 -5.06 40.20 16.70
N ALA A 258 -3.74 40.40 16.70
CA ALA A 258 -3.09 41.30 17.66
C ALA A 258 -3.59 42.75 17.59
N LEU A 259 -3.98 43.25 16.40
CA LEU A 259 -4.59 44.58 16.27
C LEU A 259 -6.01 44.63 16.85
N TYR A 260 -6.79 43.56 16.65
CA TYR A 260 -8.11 43.42 17.26
C TYR A 260 -7.98 43.39 18.79
N ASP A 261 -7.11 42.53 19.32
CA ASP A 261 -6.88 42.38 20.75
C ASP A 261 -6.45 43.71 21.38
N GLN A 262 -5.45 44.40 20.81
CA GLN A 262 -4.98 45.69 21.32
C GLN A 262 -6.07 46.77 21.36
N ALA A 263 -7.00 46.75 20.40
CA ALA A 263 -8.09 47.73 20.37
C ALA A 263 -9.15 47.38 21.41
N ILE A 264 -9.55 46.11 21.49
CA ILE A 264 -10.57 45.61 22.43
C ILE A 264 -10.11 45.82 23.87
N GLU A 265 -8.86 45.48 24.21
CA GLU A 265 -8.28 45.69 25.54
C GLU A 265 -8.24 47.17 25.95
N LYS A 266 -8.22 48.10 24.98
CA LYS A 266 -8.30 49.55 25.22
C LYS A 266 -9.74 50.09 25.21
N GLY A 267 -10.75 49.23 25.06
CA GLY A 267 -12.16 49.64 24.92
C GLY A 267 -12.45 50.37 23.61
N GLN A 268 -11.62 50.19 22.58
CA GLN A 268 -11.70 50.87 21.30
C GLN A 268 -12.01 49.88 20.16
N LYS A 269 -12.47 50.42 19.03
CA LYS A 269 -12.52 49.65 17.79
C LYS A 269 -11.16 49.70 17.08
N PRO A 270 -10.72 48.60 16.46
CA PRO A 270 -9.47 48.60 15.72
C PRO A 270 -9.54 49.56 14.54
N ALA A 271 -8.40 50.15 14.19
CA ALA A 271 -8.31 51.12 13.11
C ALA A 271 -8.65 50.47 11.77
N ALA A 272 -9.83 50.80 11.23
CA ALA A 272 -10.39 50.18 10.01
C ALA A 272 -9.40 50.16 8.84
N LYS A 273 -8.68 51.26 8.62
CA LYS A 273 -7.67 51.36 7.54
C LYS A 273 -6.55 50.31 7.67
N SER A 274 -6.12 50.01 8.88
CA SER A 274 -5.06 49.03 9.14
C SER A 274 -5.59 47.60 9.00
N THR A 275 -6.74 47.30 9.59
CA THR A 275 -7.37 45.97 9.48
C THR A 275 -7.76 45.64 8.04
N ASP A 276 -8.31 46.61 7.30
CA ASP A 276 -8.68 46.45 5.89
C ASP A 276 -7.46 46.16 5.00
N ALA A 277 -6.31 46.78 5.30
CA ALA A 277 -5.07 46.52 4.58
C ALA A 277 -4.57 45.07 4.80
N PHE A 278 -4.67 44.54 6.02
CA PHE A 278 -4.35 43.14 6.31
C PHE A 278 -5.33 42.18 5.66
N LEU A 279 -6.64 42.42 5.80
CA LEU A 279 -7.68 41.61 5.16
C LEU A 279 -7.50 41.57 3.64
N LYS A 280 -7.13 42.69 3.01
CA LYS A 280 -6.81 42.74 1.58
C LYS A 280 -5.63 41.85 1.23
N LYS A 281 -4.52 41.93 1.98
CA LYS A 281 -3.33 41.08 1.77
C LYS A 281 -3.65 39.59 1.96
N ILE A 282 -4.44 39.24 2.98
CA ILE A 282 -4.88 37.86 3.24
C ILE A 282 -5.70 37.34 2.05
N ARG A 283 -6.67 38.13 1.55
CA ARG A 283 -7.48 37.75 0.38
C ARG A 283 -6.63 37.57 -0.88
N GLU A 284 -5.70 38.48 -1.15
CA GLU A 284 -4.77 38.35 -2.29
C GLU A 284 -3.89 37.10 -2.18
N ASN A 285 -3.45 36.76 -0.96
CA ASN A 285 -2.70 35.55 -0.68
C ASN A 285 -3.54 34.29 -0.87
N ASP A 286 -4.81 34.29 -0.42
CA ASP A 286 -5.75 33.17 -0.58
C ASP A 286 -6.06 32.87 -2.05
N VAL A 287 -6.18 33.89 -2.90
CA VAL A 287 -6.36 33.71 -4.35
C VAL A 287 -5.15 33.00 -4.96
N LYS A 288 -3.93 33.41 -4.58
CA LYS A 288 -2.69 32.77 -5.03
C LYS A 288 -2.58 31.33 -4.54
N LEU A 289 -2.84 31.09 -3.25
CA LEU A 289 -2.89 29.76 -2.64
C LEU A 289 -3.88 28.86 -3.37
N GLY A 290 -5.12 29.31 -3.57
CA GLY A 290 -6.15 28.52 -4.25
C GLY A 290 -5.76 28.12 -5.68
N LYS A 291 -5.05 28.99 -6.41
CA LYS A 291 -4.51 28.66 -7.73
C LYS A 291 -3.43 27.57 -7.64
N LEU A 292 -2.46 27.73 -6.75
CA LEU A 292 -1.36 26.77 -6.58
C LEU A 292 -1.87 25.42 -6.06
N ILE A 293 -2.83 25.38 -5.14
CA ILE A 293 -3.44 24.13 -4.66
C ILE A 293 -4.10 23.38 -5.82
N ARG A 294 -4.85 24.08 -6.69
CA ARG A 294 -5.43 23.46 -7.89
C ARG A 294 -4.36 22.96 -8.85
N GLU A 295 -3.24 23.66 -8.99
CA GLU A 295 -2.13 23.21 -9.83
C GLU A 295 -1.38 22.02 -9.22
N HIS A 296 -1.25 21.98 -7.89
CA HIS A 296 -0.64 20.88 -7.14
C HIS A 296 -1.43 19.58 -7.29
N VAL A 297 -2.77 19.63 -7.24
CA VAL A 297 -3.60 18.42 -7.27
C VAL A 297 -3.72 17.81 -8.68
N LYS A 298 -3.52 18.60 -9.74
CA LYS A 298 -3.70 18.16 -11.15
C LYS A 298 -2.97 16.87 -11.54
N PRO A 299 -1.71 16.62 -11.12
CA PRO A 299 -0.99 15.41 -11.54
C PRO A 299 -1.47 14.13 -10.83
N PHE A 300 -2.25 14.24 -9.76
CA PHE A 300 -2.82 13.11 -9.04
C PHE A 300 -4.15 12.66 -9.65
N ASN A 301 -4.77 11.62 -9.09
CA ASN A 301 -6.05 11.11 -9.60
C ASN A 301 -7.14 12.19 -9.49
N SER A 302 -7.87 12.47 -10.57
CA SER A 302 -8.87 13.55 -10.62
C SER A 302 -10.10 13.31 -9.73
N TYR A 303 -10.37 12.07 -9.35
CA TYR A 303 -11.52 11.70 -8.53
C TYR A 303 -11.13 11.48 -7.06
N TRP A 304 -9.96 10.91 -6.82
CA TRP A 304 -9.54 10.44 -5.49
C TRP A 304 -8.36 11.22 -4.90
N GLY A 305 -7.65 12.02 -5.70
CA GLY A 305 -6.47 12.76 -5.26
C GLY A 305 -5.26 11.85 -5.02
N GLU A 306 -4.56 12.12 -3.92
CA GLU A 306 -3.37 11.40 -3.46
C GLU A 306 -3.76 10.10 -2.73
N THR A 307 -3.04 9.00 -2.98
CA THR A 307 -3.33 7.71 -2.33
C THR A 307 -2.87 7.71 -0.88
N MET A 308 -1.74 8.37 -0.56
CA MET A 308 -1.21 8.43 0.82
C MET A 308 -1.74 9.61 1.65
N ARG A 309 -2.57 10.50 1.08
CA ARG A 309 -3.14 11.67 1.78
C ARG A 309 -4.65 11.77 1.63
N ALA A 310 -5.32 12.10 2.73
CA ALA A 310 -6.72 12.52 2.75
C ALA A 310 -6.77 14.01 3.13
N GLY A 311 -6.61 14.87 2.13
CA GLY A 311 -6.37 16.29 2.36
C GLY A 311 -4.98 16.50 2.98
N GLN A 312 -4.92 17.10 4.18
CA GLN A 312 -3.65 17.32 4.90
C GLN A 312 -3.23 16.13 5.77
N GLU A 313 -4.16 15.24 6.09
CA GLU A 313 -3.90 14.09 6.95
C GLU A 313 -3.37 12.90 6.14
N PRO A 314 -2.58 12.00 6.76
CA PRO A 314 -2.33 10.69 6.17
C PRO A 314 -3.66 10.02 5.81
N SER A 315 -3.74 9.42 4.63
CA SER A 315 -4.90 8.61 4.27
C SER A 315 -5.02 7.41 5.22
N ARG A 316 -6.18 6.76 5.22
CA ARG A 316 -6.37 5.51 5.96
C ARG A 316 -5.33 4.46 5.53
N LEU A 317 -5.07 4.35 4.22
CA LEU A 317 -4.07 3.43 3.68
C LEU A 317 -2.67 3.76 4.24
N ALA A 318 -2.28 5.03 4.23
CA ALA A 318 -1.01 5.47 4.83
C ALA A 318 -0.92 5.10 6.32
N GLY A 319 -1.99 5.32 7.09
CA GLY A 319 -2.04 4.94 8.50
C GLY A 319 -1.97 3.42 8.73
N GLN A 320 -2.55 2.62 7.84
CA GLN A 320 -2.42 1.16 7.87
C GLN A 320 -0.99 0.72 7.56
N ILE A 321 -0.36 1.30 6.53
CA ILE A 321 1.04 1.02 6.18
C ILE A 321 1.96 1.38 7.36
N GLU A 322 1.81 2.58 7.93
CA GLU A 322 2.59 3.03 9.09
C GLU A 322 2.46 2.06 10.29
N LYS A 323 1.25 1.56 10.54
CA LYS A 323 0.99 0.65 11.66
C LYS A 323 1.53 -0.76 11.41
N TYR A 324 1.42 -1.26 10.19
CA TYR A 324 1.58 -2.70 9.92
C TYR A 324 2.86 -3.06 9.19
N ALA A 325 3.46 -2.17 8.39
CA ALA A 325 4.72 -2.41 7.70
C ALA A 325 5.91 -1.78 8.44
N CYS A 326 7.04 -2.47 8.49
CA CYS A 326 8.29 -1.91 9.02
C CYS A 326 8.95 -0.98 7.99
N ILE A 327 8.84 -1.35 6.71
CA ILE A 327 9.30 -0.60 5.55
C ILE A 327 8.29 -0.83 4.42
N TYR A 328 8.20 0.09 3.46
CA TYR A 328 7.44 -0.09 2.24
C TYR A 328 8.22 0.47 1.06
N MET A 329 7.88 0.00 -0.14
CA MET A 329 8.58 0.33 -1.39
C MET A 329 7.60 0.21 -2.55
N ALA A 330 7.95 0.77 -3.70
CA ALA A 330 7.15 0.60 -4.92
C ALA A 330 7.44 -0.77 -5.55
N LYS A 331 8.72 -1.17 -5.60
CA LYS A 331 9.16 -2.42 -6.23
C LYS A 331 10.26 -3.10 -5.42
N ILE A 332 10.43 -4.41 -5.62
CA ILE A 332 11.55 -5.15 -5.03
C ILE A 332 12.90 -4.59 -5.53
N SER A 333 12.96 -4.09 -6.76
CA SER A 333 14.14 -3.44 -7.33
C SER A 333 14.56 -2.17 -6.59
N ASP A 334 13.71 -1.57 -5.76
CA ASP A 334 14.10 -0.45 -4.90
C ASP A 334 15.19 -0.85 -3.88
N PHE A 335 15.38 -2.16 -3.61
CA PHE A 335 16.47 -2.67 -2.79
C PHE A 335 17.83 -2.72 -3.50
N VAL A 336 17.91 -2.52 -4.82
CA VAL A 336 19.16 -2.65 -5.58
C VAL A 336 20.27 -1.77 -5.01
N ASP A 337 19.92 -0.54 -4.65
CA ASP A 337 20.86 0.45 -4.10
C ASP A 337 21.22 0.21 -2.63
N TYR A 338 20.53 -0.72 -1.98
CA TYR A 338 20.72 -1.00 -0.56
C TYR A 338 21.66 -2.18 -0.33
N SER A 339 22.50 -2.07 0.70
CA SER A 339 23.30 -3.20 1.18
C SER A 339 22.38 -4.27 1.81
N PRO A 340 22.58 -5.58 1.56
CA PRO A 340 21.91 -6.66 2.29
C PRO A 340 22.12 -6.67 3.82
N ARG A 341 23.01 -5.81 4.31
CA ARG A 341 23.32 -5.59 5.73
C ARG A 341 22.80 -4.25 6.26
N ILE A 342 22.04 -3.49 5.47
CA ILE A 342 21.59 -2.16 5.90
C ILE A 342 20.73 -2.24 7.16
N TYR A 343 20.92 -1.26 8.03
CA TYR A 343 20.07 -1.00 9.18
C TYR A 343 19.13 0.17 8.86
N PHE A 344 17.87 -0.11 8.53
CA PHE A 344 16.87 0.92 8.29
C PHE A 344 16.47 1.62 9.59
N ARG A 345 16.53 2.97 9.60
CA ARG A 345 16.16 3.81 10.75
C ARG A 345 14.95 4.67 10.41
N PRO A 346 13.86 4.61 11.20
CA PRO A 346 12.76 5.56 11.03
C PRO A 346 13.22 6.97 11.45
N LYS A 347 12.74 8.00 10.75
CA LYS A 347 12.87 9.38 11.22
C LYS A 347 11.98 9.56 12.45
N ARG A 348 12.41 10.37 13.43
CA ARG A 348 11.60 10.69 14.61
C ARG A 348 10.36 11.46 14.16
N LYS A 349 9.17 10.93 14.46
CA LYS A 349 7.90 11.63 14.20
C LYS A 349 7.76 12.77 15.22
N GLY A 350 7.62 14.00 14.72
CA GLY A 350 7.35 15.15 15.57
C GLY A 350 5.93 15.10 16.14
N LEU A 351 5.79 15.43 17.42
CA LEU A 351 4.51 15.68 18.08
C LEU A 351 4.23 17.20 18.11
N PRO A 352 2.96 17.64 18.24
CA PRO A 352 2.64 19.07 18.24
C PRO A 352 3.36 19.92 19.32
N HIS A 353 3.83 19.29 20.40
CA HIS A 353 4.59 19.95 21.47
C HIS A 353 6.12 19.82 21.29
N ASP A 354 6.60 19.00 20.35
CA ASP A 354 8.01 18.97 20.00
C ASP A 354 8.34 20.31 19.36
N ARG A 355 9.14 21.14 20.04
CA ARG A 355 9.69 22.36 19.44
C ARG A 355 10.57 21.91 18.28
N VAL A 356 10.16 22.20 17.05
CA VAL A 356 10.96 21.93 15.86
C VAL A 356 12.27 22.69 16.02
N GLN A 357 13.37 21.99 16.32
CA GLN A 357 14.68 22.48 15.93
C GLN A 357 14.73 22.27 14.43
N ASP A 358 14.51 23.33 13.66
CA ASP A 358 14.78 23.38 12.23
C ASP A 358 16.28 23.14 12.04
N ALA A 359 16.68 21.87 12.00
CA ALA A 359 18.00 21.41 11.65
C ALA A 359 17.79 20.12 10.86
N ASP A 360 17.49 20.28 9.57
CA ASP A 360 17.81 19.35 8.49
C ASP A 360 17.08 19.79 7.20
N GLU A 361 17.41 20.98 6.68
CA GLU A 361 17.07 21.37 5.30
C GLU A 361 17.96 20.64 4.26
N GLU A 362 18.96 19.85 4.66
CA GLU A 362 19.96 19.31 3.72
C GLU A 362 19.72 17.89 3.19
N ASN A 363 18.71 17.13 3.65
CA ASN A 363 18.51 15.73 3.19
C ASN A 363 17.09 15.44 2.68
N ALA A 364 16.59 16.30 1.80
CA ALA A 364 15.43 16.02 0.95
C ALA A 364 15.89 15.46 -0.42
N THR A 365 16.53 14.29 -0.41
CA THR A 365 16.62 13.47 -1.63
C THR A 365 15.39 12.57 -1.70
N PHE A 366 14.59 12.78 -2.74
CA PHE A 366 13.41 11.98 -3.11
C PHE A 366 13.75 10.73 -3.92
#